data_AF-A0A843DGD5-F1
#
_entry.id   AF-A0A843DGD5-F1
#
_cell.length_a   1.000
_cell.length_b   1.000
_cell.length_c   1.000
_cell.angle_alpha   90.00
_cell.angle_beta   90.00
_cell.angle_gamma   90.00
#
_symmetry.space_group_name_H-M   'P 1'
#
loop_
_entity.id
_entity.type
_entity.pdbx_description
1 polymer ?
#
loop_
_entity_poly.entity_id
_entity_poly.type
_entity_poly.pdbx_seq_one_letter_code
_entity_poly.pdbx_strand_id
1 'polypeptide(L)' 'KDLFGHELQVTRRAVADGLASAAELLMGEADECTPAVLIRGYQYQKAEQEEIASIAPEEDLFLGMMRK' A
#
# COMPACT_ATOMS: atom_id res chain seq x y z
N LYS A 1 -14.64 5.70 13.04
CA LYS A 1 -14.82 7.13 13.38
C LYS A 1 -13.47 7.70 13.77
N ASP A 2 -13.20 8.97 13.49
CA ASP A 2 -11.97 9.65 13.92
C ASP A 2 -12.01 10.01 15.41
N LEU A 3 -10.98 10.74 15.89
CA LEU A 3 -10.87 11.20 17.28
C LEU A 3 -11.99 12.17 17.71
N PHE A 4 -12.72 12.77 16.77
CA PHE A 4 -13.80 13.74 17.02
C PHE A 4 -15.18 13.16 16.71
N GLY A 5 -15.26 11.87 16.38
CA GLY A 5 -16.52 11.16 16.13
C GLY A 5 -17.03 11.22 14.69
N HIS A 6 -16.27 11.76 13.74
CA HIS A 6 -16.64 11.78 12.33
C HIS A 6 -16.44 10.41 11.67
N GLU A 7 -17.22 10.11 10.65
CA GLU A 7 -17.01 8.91 9.83
C GLU A 7 -15.72 9.03 9.02
N LEU A 8 -14.99 7.93 8.92
CA LEU A 8 -13.77 7.87 8.12
C LEU A 8 -14.18 7.68 6.66
N GLN A 9 -13.69 8.54 5.77
CA GLN A 9 -13.92 8.40 4.33
C GLN A 9 -12.96 7.40 3.66
N VAL A 10 -11.89 6.99 4.34
CA VAL A 10 -10.94 5.99 3.83
C VAL A 10 -11.62 4.62 3.86
N THR A 11 -11.91 4.09 2.67
CA THR A 11 -12.58 2.80 2.49
C THR A 11 -11.60 1.63 2.42
N ARG A 12 -10.37 1.85 1.93
CA ARG A 12 -9.34 0.81 1.77
C ARG A 12 -7.95 1.37 2.06
N ARG A 13 -7.12 0.57 2.75
CA ARG A 13 -5.74 0.92 3.09
C ARG A 13 -4.78 -0.07 2.43
N ALA A 14 -3.81 0.44 1.67
CA ALA A 14 -2.73 -0.36 1.07
C ALA A 14 -1.64 -0.65 2.11
N VAL A 15 -1.93 -1.55 3.07
CA VAL A 15 -0.98 -1.80 4.17
C VAL A 15 0.30 -2.48 3.68
N ALA A 16 0.22 -3.33 2.66
CA ALA A 16 1.38 -3.97 2.04
C ALA A 16 2.40 -2.93 1.54
N ASP A 17 1.93 -1.92 0.80
CA ASP A 17 2.80 -0.85 0.27
C ASP A 17 3.45 -0.05 1.41
N GLY A 18 2.70 0.27 2.47
CA GLY A 18 3.27 0.94 3.63
C GLY A 18 4.36 0.14 4.35
N LEU A 19 4.21 -1.20 4.41
CA LEU A 19 5.24 -2.09 4.97
C LEU A 19 6.44 -2.19 4.02
N ALA A 20 6.22 -2.22 2.71
CA ALA A 20 7.27 -2.24 1.70
C ALA A 20 8.11 -0.95 1.74
N SER A 21 7.47 0.22 1.78
CA SER A 21 8.18 1.51 1.93
C SER A 21 8.96 1.60 3.24
N ALA A 22 8.46 1.01 4.33
CA ALA A 22 9.21 0.96 5.58
C ALA A 22 10.43 0.02 5.49
N ALA A 23 10.32 -1.09 4.74
CA ALA A 23 11.43 -2.00 4.50
C ALA A 23 12.50 -1.37 3.59
N GLU A 24 12.10 -0.68 2.52
CA GLU A 24 12.97 0.02 1.58
C GLU A 24 13.95 0.97 2.29
N LEU A 25 13.47 1.73 3.29
CA LEU A 25 14.31 2.61 4.11
C LEU A 25 15.49 1.90 4.81
N LEU A 26 15.35 0.60 5.11
CA LEU A 26 16.41 -0.21 5.73
C LEU A 26 17.21 -1.01 4.70
N MET A 27 16.58 -1.39 3.58
CA MET A 27 17.21 -2.15 2.52
C MET A 27 18.17 -1.30 1.70
N GLY A 28 17.88 -0.02 1.53
CA GLY A 28 18.59 0.86 0.60
C GLY A 28 18.18 0.64 -0.84
N GLU A 29 18.75 1.43 -1.74
CA GLU A 29 18.35 1.51 -3.16
C GLU A 29 19.41 0.93 -4.12
N ALA A 30 20.58 0.55 -3.60
CA ALA A 30 21.75 0.21 -4.40
C ALA A 30 22.61 -0.90 -3.77
N ASP A 31 23.84 -0.57 -3.34
CA ASP A 31 24.88 -1.50 -2.92
C ASP A 31 24.94 -1.74 -1.40
N GLU A 32 23.90 -1.36 -0.67
CA GLU A 32 23.78 -1.55 0.79
C GLU A 32 23.72 -3.03 1.21
N CYS A 33 23.60 -3.96 0.24
CA CYS A 33 23.68 -5.40 0.45
C CYS A 33 22.65 -5.94 1.48
N THR A 34 21.52 -5.26 1.65
CA THR A 34 20.45 -5.67 2.59
C THR A 34 19.20 -6.09 1.82
N PRO A 35 19.07 -7.38 1.44
CA PRO A 35 18.03 -7.83 0.51
C PRO A 35 16.66 -8.11 1.17
N ALA A 36 16.56 -8.08 2.50
CA ALA A 36 15.34 -8.43 3.21
C ALA A 36 15.23 -7.77 4.59
N VAL A 37 14.00 -7.47 4.99
CA VAL A 37 13.66 -6.90 6.30
C VAL A 37 12.57 -7.75 6.96
N LEU A 38 12.75 -8.04 8.25
CA LEU A 38 11.76 -8.74 9.07
C LEU A 38 10.98 -7.75 9.93
N ILE A 39 9.69 -7.55 9.61
CA ILE A 39 8.77 -6.72 10.40
C ILE A 39 8.13 -7.58 11.49
N ARG A 40 8.25 -7.17 12.76
CA ARG A 40 7.69 -7.85 13.93
C ARG A 40 6.68 -6.97 14.65
N GLY A 41 5.67 -7.59 15.26
CA GLY A 41 4.64 -6.90 16.05
C GLY A 41 3.46 -6.35 15.24
N TYR A 42 3.51 -6.41 13.90
CA TYR A 42 2.35 -6.12 13.07
C TYR A 42 1.37 -7.30 13.08
N GLN A 43 0.10 -7.04 13.43
CA GLN A 43 -0.96 -8.05 13.37
C GLN A 43 -1.42 -8.23 11.92
N TYR A 44 -0.79 -9.17 11.22
CA TYR A 44 -1.15 -9.48 9.85
C TYR A 44 -2.54 -10.11 9.78
N GLN A 45 -3.45 -9.46 9.05
CA GLN A 45 -4.72 -10.04 8.64
C GLN A 45 -4.59 -10.49 7.21
N LYS A 46 -4.78 -11.79 6.98
CA LYS A 46 -4.75 -12.35 5.63
C LYS A 46 -5.96 -11.84 4.84
N ALA A 47 -5.74 -11.41 3.62
CA ALA A 47 -6.83 -11.05 2.72
C ALA A 47 -7.63 -12.31 2.36
N GLU A 48 -8.96 -12.17 2.29
CA GLU A 48 -9.85 -13.24 1.81
C GLU A 48 -9.77 -13.43 0.29
N GLN A 49 -9.35 -12.39 -0.43
CA GLN A 49 -9.17 -12.39 -1.89
C GLN A 49 -7.70 -12.15 -2.22
N GLU A 50 -7.18 -12.94 -3.15
CA GLU A 50 -5.78 -12.88 -3.60
C GLU A 50 -5.57 -11.87 -4.74
N GLU A 51 -6.66 -11.29 -5.27
CA GLU A 51 -6.60 -10.33 -6.36
C GLU A 51 -6.40 -8.89 -5.88
N ILE A 52 -5.44 -8.21 -6.51
CA ILE A 52 -5.27 -6.77 -6.36
C ILE A 52 -6.41 -6.12 -7.13
N ALA A 53 -7.26 -5.37 -6.44
CA ALA A 53 -8.33 -4.63 -7.09
C ALA A 53 -7.72 -3.58 -8.01
N SER A 54 -7.94 -3.75 -9.32
CA SER A 54 -7.57 -2.77 -10.33
C SER A 54 -8.69 -1.74 -10.50
N ILE A 55 -8.30 -0.55 -10.93
CA ILE A 55 -9.22 0.51 -11.33
C ILE A 55 -9.27 0.48 -12.86
N ALA A 56 -10.47 0.58 -13.45
CA ALA A 56 -10.59 0.66 -14.90
C ALA A 56 -9.88 1.93 -15.40
N PRO A 57 -9.17 1.91 -16.55
CA PRO A 57 -8.46 3.09 -17.04
C PRO A 57 -9.32 4.35 -17.19
N GLU A 58 -10.62 4.20 -17.41
CA GLU A 58 -11.59 5.28 -17.53
C GLU A 58 -11.98 5.89 -16.18
N GLU A 59 -11.83 5.13 -15.10
CA GLU A 59 -12.06 5.52 -13.71
C GLU A 59 -10.77 6.00 -13.01
N ASP A 60 -9.61 5.72 -13.61
CA ASP A 60 -8.30 6.17 -13.17
C ASP A 60 -8.04 7.61 -13.64
N LEU A 61 -7.96 8.51 -12.66
CA LEU A 61 -7.70 9.94 -12.86
C LEU A 61 -6.48 10.25 -13.73
N PHE A 62 -5.43 9.41 -13.69
CA PHE A 62 -4.17 9.64 -14.40
C PHE A 62 -4.08 8.82 -15.69
N LEU A 63 -4.42 7.54 -15.63
CA LEU A 63 -4.31 6.65 -16.79
C LEU A 63 -5.28 7.07 -17.92
N GLY A 64 -6.47 7.56 -17.56
CA GLY A 64 -7.43 8.11 -18.51
C GLY A 64 -6.90 9.34 -19.27
N MET A 65 -6.04 10.16 -18.64
CA MET A 65 -5.42 11.32 -19.28
C MET A 65 -4.30 10.95 -20.26
N MET A 66 -3.66 9.79 -20.08
CA MET A 66 -2.50 9.37 -20.87
C MET A 66 -2.86 8.64 -22.18
N ARG A 67 -4.14 8.31 -22.41
CA ARG A 67 -4.63 7.58 -23.61
C ARG A 67 -4.93 8.47 -24.83
N LYS A 68 -4.24 9.60 -24.99
CA LYS A 68 -4.40 10.45 -26.19
C LYS A 68 -3.79 9.83 -27.45
#